data_AF-A0A379MVS1-F1
#
_entry.id   AF-A0A379MVS1-F1
#
_cell.length_a   1.000
_cell.length_b   1.000
_cell.length_c   1.000
_cell.angle_alpha   90.00
_cell.angle_beta   90.00
_cell.angle_gamma   90.00
#
_symmetry.space_group_name_H-M   'P 1'
#
loop_
_entity.id
_entity.type
_entity.pdbx_description
1 polymer ?
#
loop_
_entity_poly.entity_id
_entity_poly.type
_entity_poly.pdbx_seq_one_letter_code
_entity_poly.pdbx_strand_id
1 'polypeptide(L)'
;MDEQQQSVEHFLDLIKRSRRGKFKVYIGMIAGVGKTYRMLQEAHELLRAGVDVKIGYVETHGRPGTEALVPGLPVIPRRTLFYKGKELEEMDVTAIIQAHPEIVVVDELAHTNIEGSKNAKRWQDVMEILDAGISVISAINIQHIEGLNEEVSEIVGLEVKERVPDSVLEEADEVVNIDLTAEELIARLKAGKIYKPEKVQTALDHFFRTEHILQLRELALKEVALRVEKQVESGLSDGPSFRHEKFLACISSAEKTPRRLIRKVARLATRYDTKFAVLYVQTPKESTDRIPLANQRYLLNHFKLASELGGEVIQVQSRHVPEAIVDVCAKGKFTTVCVGKPSFSFWSLMGSLRRYRTLVRKLSPLSIDLIILS
;
A
#
# COMPACT_ATOMS: atom_id res chain seq x y z
N MET A 1 4.19 -2.52 25.32
CA MET A 1 2.96 -2.07 24.64
C MET A 1 2.86 -2.91 23.40
N ASP A 2 1.84 -3.76 23.32
CA ASP A 2 1.66 -4.73 22.24
C ASP A 2 1.36 -4.02 20.92
N GLU A 3 1.93 -4.51 19.81
CA GLU A 3 1.66 -4.04 18.44
C GLU A 3 0.16 -4.03 18.12
N GLN A 4 -0.62 -4.92 18.73
CA GLN A 4 -2.07 -5.00 18.58
C GLN A 4 -2.79 -3.77 19.16
N GLN A 5 -2.37 -3.28 20.33
CA GLN A 5 -2.95 -2.08 20.95
C GLN A 5 -2.72 -0.83 20.10
N GLN A 6 -1.54 -0.72 19.48
CA GLN A 6 -1.22 0.38 18.57
C GLN A 6 -2.07 0.36 17.29
N SER A 7 -2.36 -0.83 16.74
CA SER A 7 -3.24 -0.96 15.57
C SER A 7 -4.67 -0.53 15.89
N VAL A 8 -5.20 -0.92 17.06
CA VAL A 8 -6.54 -0.50 17.50
C VAL A 8 -6.62 1.02 17.68
N GLU A 9 -5.66 1.62 18.38
CA GLU A 9 -5.62 3.08 18.59
C GLU A 9 -5.54 3.84 17.26
N HIS A 10 -4.70 3.37 16.32
CA HIS A 10 -4.58 3.94 14.98
C HIS A 10 -5.92 3.92 14.22
N PHE A 11 -6.61 2.78 14.22
CA PHE A 11 -7.88 2.66 13.53
C PHE A 11 -8.97 3.57 14.13
N LEU A 12 -9.02 3.71 15.45
CA LEU A 12 -9.95 4.62 16.12
C LEU A 12 -9.70 6.09 15.77
N ASP A 13 -8.45 6.48 15.61
CA ASP A 13 -8.08 7.83 15.16
C ASP A 13 -8.51 8.10 13.72
N LEU A 14 -8.50 7.08 12.85
CA LEU A 14 -9.03 7.19 11.49
C LEU A 14 -10.55 7.42 11.49
N ILE A 15 -11.30 6.68 12.33
CA ILE A 15 -12.76 6.80 12.42
C ILE A 15 -13.19 8.23 12.80
N LYS A 16 -12.54 8.83 13.80
CA LYS A 16 -12.87 10.18 14.29
C LYS A 16 -12.72 11.29 13.24
N ARG A 17 -11.96 11.07 12.17
CA ARG A 17 -11.61 12.10 11.17
C ARG A 17 -12.50 12.09 9.92
N SER A 18 -13.42 11.13 9.78
CA SER A 18 -14.17 10.89 8.54
C SER A 18 -15.69 11.01 8.71
N ARG A 19 -16.37 11.43 7.64
CA ARG A 19 -17.84 11.37 7.56
C ARG A 19 -18.36 10.04 7.00
N ARG A 20 -17.53 9.33 6.24
CA ARG A 20 -17.79 7.96 5.77
C ARG A 20 -17.19 6.97 6.77
N GLY A 21 -17.81 5.81 6.95
CA GLY A 21 -17.27 4.73 7.76
C GLY A 21 -15.89 4.30 7.28
N LYS A 22 -15.06 3.78 8.20
CA LYS A 22 -13.72 3.29 7.89
C LYS A 22 -13.72 1.81 7.56
N PHE A 23 -12.92 1.42 6.57
CA PHE A 23 -12.87 0.05 6.10
C PHE A 23 -11.53 -0.62 6.40
N LYS A 24 -11.56 -1.63 7.27
CA LYS A 24 -10.40 -2.47 7.60
C LYS A 24 -10.57 -3.87 7.01
N VAL A 25 -9.56 -4.35 6.30
CA VAL A 25 -9.61 -5.65 5.62
C VAL A 25 -8.45 -6.55 6.04
N TYR A 26 -8.78 -7.72 6.55
CA TYR A 26 -7.86 -8.82 6.76
C TYR A 26 -7.70 -9.65 5.49
N ILE A 27 -6.52 -9.62 4.89
CA ILE A 27 -6.18 -10.42 3.72
C ILE A 27 -5.44 -11.66 4.18
N GLY A 28 -5.80 -12.83 3.65
CA GLY A 28 -5.06 -14.07 3.88
C GLY A 28 -4.77 -14.81 2.59
N MET A 29 -3.68 -15.56 2.57
CA MET A 29 -3.31 -16.37 1.40
C MET A 29 -4.34 -17.46 1.09
N ILE A 30 -5.01 -18.02 2.10
CA ILE A 30 -5.95 -19.14 1.96
C ILE A 30 -6.88 -19.28 3.19
N ALA A 31 -7.96 -20.05 3.04
CA ALA A 31 -8.77 -20.51 4.15
C ALA A 31 -7.94 -21.20 5.25
N GLY A 32 -8.29 -20.95 6.51
CA GLY A 32 -7.66 -21.61 7.66
C GLY A 32 -6.49 -20.87 8.31
N VAL A 33 -6.02 -19.76 7.70
CA VAL A 33 -5.00 -18.87 8.29
C VAL A 33 -5.48 -18.08 9.53
N GLY A 34 -6.77 -18.14 9.84
CA GLY A 34 -7.31 -17.55 11.09
C GLY A 34 -7.81 -16.11 10.97
N LYS A 35 -8.13 -15.62 9.76
CA LYS A 35 -8.72 -14.28 9.54
C LYS A 35 -9.91 -14.00 10.47
N THR A 36 -10.93 -14.86 10.44
CA THR A 36 -12.12 -14.75 11.30
C THR A 36 -11.77 -14.70 12.78
N TYR A 37 -10.83 -15.55 13.21
CA TYR A 37 -10.40 -15.60 14.62
C TYR A 37 -9.74 -14.28 15.03
N ARG A 38 -8.83 -13.74 14.22
CA ARG A 38 -8.18 -12.45 14.47
C ARG A 38 -9.16 -11.28 14.46
N MET A 39 -10.07 -11.27 13.50
CA MET A 39 -11.13 -10.27 13.39
C MET A 39 -12.03 -10.25 14.65
N LEU A 40 -12.40 -11.42 15.19
CA LEU A 40 -13.16 -11.51 16.44
C LEU A 40 -12.34 -11.09 17.67
N GLN A 41 -11.04 -11.42 17.73
CA GLN A 41 -10.17 -10.95 18.82
C GLN A 41 -10.10 -9.43 18.87
N GLU A 42 -9.93 -8.78 17.72
CA GLU A 42 -9.92 -7.32 17.63
C GLU A 42 -11.28 -6.72 18.03
N ALA A 43 -12.39 -7.33 17.62
CA ALA A 43 -13.73 -6.91 18.05
C ALA A 43 -13.88 -6.91 19.58
N HIS A 44 -13.31 -7.90 20.28
CA HIS A 44 -13.27 -7.94 21.74
C HIS A 44 -12.39 -6.85 22.35
N GLU A 45 -11.27 -6.51 21.71
CA GLU A 45 -10.40 -5.42 22.16
C GLU A 45 -11.09 -4.06 22.02
N LEU A 46 -11.73 -3.80 20.89
CA LEU A 46 -12.52 -2.60 20.64
C LEU A 46 -13.71 -2.48 21.60
N LEU A 47 -14.44 -3.58 21.83
CA LEU A 47 -15.55 -3.59 22.79
C LEU A 47 -15.05 -3.29 24.22
N ARG A 48 -13.90 -3.84 24.63
CA ARG A 48 -13.27 -3.54 25.93
C ARG A 48 -12.78 -2.09 26.01
N ALA A 49 -12.42 -1.47 24.89
CA ALA A 49 -12.09 -0.06 24.79
C ALA A 49 -13.33 0.86 24.81
N GLY A 50 -14.54 0.30 24.88
CA GLY A 50 -15.80 1.05 24.99
C GLY A 50 -16.41 1.46 23.65
N VAL A 51 -15.94 0.89 22.54
CA VAL A 51 -16.45 1.15 21.18
C VAL A 51 -17.70 0.30 20.93
N ASP A 52 -18.75 0.87 20.32
CA ASP A 52 -19.93 0.10 19.92
C ASP A 52 -19.63 -0.80 18.71
N VAL A 53 -19.24 -2.04 19.01
CA VAL A 53 -18.93 -3.07 18.01
C VAL A 53 -20.04 -4.12 17.97
N LYS A 54 -20.50 -4.45 16.76
CA LYS A 54 -21.49 -5.52 16.54
C LYS A 54 -21.03 -6.51 15.48
N ILE A 55 -21.40 -7.77 15.63
CA ILE A 55 -21.29 -8.76 14.56
C ILE A 55 -22.48 -8.58 13.61
N GLY A 56 -22.20 -8.24 12.35
CA GLY A 56 -23.21 -8.24 11.28
C GLY A 56 -23.29 -9.59 10.60
N TYR A 57 -22.14 -10.19 10.29
CA TYR A 57 -22.06 -11.56 9.79
C TYR A 57 -20.69 -12.17 10.07
N VAL A 58 -20.66 -13.35 10.66
CA VAL A 58 -19.44 -14.15 10.86
C VAL A 58 -19.74 -15.61 10.60
N GLU A 59 -18.86 -16.30 9.87
CA GLU A 59 -18.97 -17.72 9.59
C GLU A 59 -17.89 -18.52 10.35
N THR A 60 -18.31 -19.25 11.38
CA THR A 60 -17.39 -20.01 12.23
C THR A 60 -16.98 -21.34 11.61
N HIS A 61 -17.72 -21.85 10.62
CA HIS A 61 -17.56 -23.18 10.02
C HIS A 61 -17.46 -24.33 11.04
N GLY A 62 -18.09 -24.20 12.21
CA GLY A 62 -18.05 -25.23 13.25
C GLY A 62 -16.70 -25.32 13.99
N ARG A 63 -15.86 -24.28 13.92
CA ARG A 63 -14.51 -24.29 14.52
C ARG A 63 -14.61 -23.90 16.00
N PRO A 64 -14.35 -24.82 16.96
CA PRO A 64 -14.64 -24.57 18.39
C PRO A 64 -13.92 -23.33 18.95
N GLY A 65 -12.66 -23.10 18.55
CA GLY A 65 -11.91 -21.94 19.00
C GLY A 65 -12.44 -20.61 18.45
N THR A 66 -13.08 -20.60 17.28
CA THR A 66 -13.70 -19.39 16.71
C THR A 66 -15.10 -19.19 17.27
N GLU A 67 -15.87 -20.26 17.46
CA GLU A 67 -17.18 -20.23 18.11
C GLU A 67 -17.08 -19.70 19.54
N ALA A 68 -16.04 -20.06 20.28
CA ALA A 68 -15.80 -19.56 21.64
C ALA A 68 -15.55 -18.05 21.70
N LEU A 69 -15.22 -17.39 20.59
CA LEU A 69 -15.05 -15.93 20.53
C LEU A 69 -16.34 -15.18 20.18
N VAL A 70 -17.38 -15.85 19.71
CA VAL A 70 -18.65 -15.19 19.37
C VAL A 70 -19.39 -14.72 20.64
N PRO A 71 -19.52 -15.53 21.71
CA PRO A 71 -20.09 -15.07 22.97
C PRO A 71 -19.37 -13.83 23.52
N GLY A 72 -20.15 -12.87 24.01
CA GLY A 72 -19.64 -11.61 24.56
C GLY A 72 -19.56 -10.46 23.55
N LEU A 73 -19.68 -10.73 22.25
CA LEU A 73 -19.85 -9.69 21.23
C LEU A 73 -21.34 -9.49 20.94
N PRO A 74 -21.86 -8.25 20.93
CA PRO A 74 -23.21 -7.97 20.47
C PRO A 74 -23.40 -8.43 19.02
N VAL A 75 -24.53 -9.09 18.72
CA VAL A 75 -24.82 -9.64 17.38
C VAL A 75 -26.09 -9.03 16.83
N ILE A 76 -26.06 -8.61 15.57
CA ILE A 76 -27.26 -8.23 14.83
C ILE A 76 -27.82 -9.52 14.21
N PRO A 77 -29.10 -9.86 14.51
CA PRO A 77 -29.71 -11.08 13.97
C PRO A 77 -29.65 -11.10 12.44
N ARG A 78 -29.31 -12.27 11.90
CA ARG A 78 -29.37 -12.53 10.46
C ARG A 78 -30.83 -12.54 10.01
N ARG A 79 -31.07 -12.13 8.76
CA ARG A 79 -32.40 -12.29 8.15
C ARG A 79 -32.53 -13.67 7.54
N THR A 80 -33.73 -14.23 7.59
CA THR A 80 -34.05 -15.51 6.93
C THR A 80 -34.74 -15.28 5.60
N LEU A 81 -34.36 -16.08 4.60
CA LEU A 81 -34.89 -16.03 3.24
C LEU A 81 -35.21 -17.46 2.78
N PHE A 82 -36.33 -17.62 2.07
CA PHE A 82 -36.68 -18.90 1.46
C PHE A 82 -36.26 -18.91 -0.01
N TYR A 83 -35.31 -19.78 -0.34
CA TYR A 83 -34.82 -19.94 -1.70
C TYR A 83 -34.80 -21.42 -2.11
N LYS A 84 -35.44 -21.74 -3.25
CA LYS A 84 -35.58 -23.12 -3.76
C LYS A 84 -36.08 -24.13 -2.71
N GLY A 85 -37.01 -23.70 -1.85
CA GLY A 85 -37.59 -24.54 -0.80
C GLY A 85 -36.69 -24.80 0.41
N LYS A 86 -35.56 -24.07 0.54
CA LYS A 86 -34.69 -24.10 1.73
C LYS A 86 -34.72 -22.75 2.42
N GLU A 87 -34.77 -22.78 3.75
CA GLU A 87 -34.52 -21.59 4.58
C GLU A 87 -33.01 -21.37 4.65
N LEU A 88 -32.60 -20.14 4.35
CA LEU A 88 -31.21 -19.71 4.33
C LEU A 88 -31.10 -18.40 5.12
N GLU A 89 -29.96 -18.19 5.76
CA GLU A 89 -29.67 -16.96 6.51
C GLU A 89 -28.74 -16.06 5.69
N GLU A 90 -28.96 -14.75 5.80
CA GLU A 90 -28.08 -13.73 5.21
C GLU A 90 -27.90 -12.56 6.16
N MET A 91 -26.85 -11.76 5.95
CA MET A 91 -26.64 -10.52 6.68
C MET A 91 -27.84 -9.56 6.50
N ASP A 92 -28.29 -8.95 7.60
CA ASP A 92 -29.35 -7.92 7.55
C ASP A 92 -28.74 -6.50 7.53
N VAL A 93 -28.47 -6.02 6.32
CA VAL A 93 -27.93 -4.67 6.08
C VAL A 93 -28.85 -3.59 6.65
N THR A 94 -30.17 -3.79 6.57
CA THR A 94 -31.14 -2.78 7.04
C THR A 94 -31.10 -2.69 8.57
N ALA A 95 -31.06 -3.84 9.25
CA ALA A 95 -30.90 -3.87 10.70
C ALA A 95 -29.56 -3.28 11.16
N ILE A 96 -28.47 -3.49 10.41
CA ILE A 96 -27.16 -2.87 10.67
C ILE A 96 -27.25 -1.35 10.59
N ILE A 97 -27.80 -0.82 9.49
CA ILE A 97 -27.92 0.63 9.30
C ILE A 97 -28.84 1.26 10.35
N GLN A 98 -29.93 0.59 10.72
CA GLN A 98 -30.85 1.07 11.77
C GLN A 98 -30.22 1.04 13.17
N ALA A 99 -29.45 0.00 13.48
CA ALA A 99 -28.75 -0.13 14.75
C ALA A 99 -27.57 0.85 14.87
N HIS A 100 -27.04 1.30 13.74
CA HIS A 100 -25.97 2.28 13.57
C HIS A 100 -24.80 2.13 14.57
N PRO A 101 -24.15 0.95 14.66
CA PRO A 101 -22.98 0.80 15.50
C PRO A 101 -21.81 1.66 15.00
N GLU A 102 -20.80 1.88 15.84
CA GLU A 102 -19.55 2.52 15.39
C GLU A 102 -18.80 1.60 14.42
N ILE A 103 -18.78 0.29 14.73
CA ILE A 103 -18.10 -0.73 13.93
C ILE A 103 -18.98 -1.97 13.78
N VAL A 104 -19.06 -2.51 12.57
CA VAL A 104 -19.64 -3.82 12.31
C VAL A 104 -18.62 -4.80 11.73
N VAL A 105 -18.66 -6.04 12.22
CA VAL A 105 -17.81 -7.15 11.74
C VAL A 105 -18.56 -7.94 10.67
N VAL A 106 -17.94 -8.08 9.48
CA VAL A 106 -18.54 -8.74 8.31
C VAL A 106 -17.53 -9.68 7.64
N ASP A 107 -17.67 -10.99 7.85
CA ASP A 107 -16.83 -12.02 7.24
C ASP A 107 -17.27 -12.38 5.80
N GLU A 108 -16.39 -13.10 5.10
CA GLU A 108 -16.56 -13.59 3.72
C GLU A 108 -16.93 -12.48 2.72
N LEU A 109 -16.06 -11.47 2.59
CA LEU A 109 -16.28 -10.31 1.71
C LEU A 109 -16.65 -10.68 0.25
N ALA A 110 -16.16 -11.82 -0.24
CA ALA A 110 -16.38 -12.32 -1.59
C ALA A 110 -17.72 -13.04 -1.81
N HIS A 111 -18.46 -13.30 -0.74
CA HIS A 111 -19.70 -14.07 -0.75
C HIS A 111 -20.70 -13.54 -1.76
N THR A 112 -21.33 -14.47 -2.48
CA THR A 112 -22.46 -14.19 -3.36
C THR A 112 -23.75 -14.27 -2.57
N ASN A 113 -24.41 -13.13 -2.41
CA ASN A 113 -25.64 -13.06 -1.65
C ASN A 113 -26.72 -13.94 -2.28
N ILE A 114 -27.63 -14.42 -1.44
CA ILE A 114 -28.75 -15.26 -1.87
C ILE A 114 -29.63 -14.49 -2.89
N GLU A 115 -30.05 -15.18 -3.95
CA GLU A 115 -30.98 -14.64 -4.95
C GLU A 115 -32.24 -14.05 -4.28
N GLY A 116 -32.60 -12.82 -4.67
CA GLY A 116 -33.66 -12.04 -4.01
C GLY A 116 -33.13 -11.01 -3.00
N SER A 117 -31.84 -11.04 -2.66
CA SER A 117 -31.17 -9.95 -1.95
C SER A 117 -31.10 -8.68 -2.79
N LYS A 118 -31.14 -7.51 -2.14
CA LYS A 118 -31.00 -6.20 -2.79
C LYS A 118 -29.71 -6.11 -3.61
N ASN A 119 -28.60 -6.51 -3.00
CA ASN A 119 -27.29 -6.55 -3.63
C ASN A 119 -26.90 -7.99 -3.94
N ALA A 120 -26.17 -8.20 -5.04
CA ALA A 120 -25.75 -9.53 -5.49
C ALA A 120 -24.50 -10.05 -4.75
N LYS A 121 -23.69 -9.14 -4.20
CA LYS A 121 -22.42 -9.47 -3.54
C LYS A 121 -22.33 -8.81 -2.16
N ARG A 122 -21.74 -9.51 -1.20
CA ARG A 122 -21.57 -9.00 0.16
C ARG A 122 -20.69 -7.74 0.22
N TRP A 123 -19.68 -7.62 -0.65
CA TRP A 123 -18.90 -6.38 -0.73
C TRP A 123 -19.75 -5.15 -1.08
N GLN A 124 -20.85 -5.30 -1.83
CA GLN A 124 -21.76 -4.19 -2.12
C GLN A 124 -22.54 -3.79 -0.87
N ASP A 125 -22.94 -4.77 -0.05
CA ASP A 125 -23.56 -4.49 1.25
C ASP A 125 -22.58 -3.76 2.18
N VAL A 126 -21.31 -4.17 2.19
CA VAL A 126 -20.26 -3.50 2.95
C VAL A 126 -20.09 -2.05 2.50
N MET A 127 -20.10 -1.77 1.19
CA MET A 127 -20.05 -0.39 0.70
C MET A 127 -21.26 0.44 1.16
N GLU A 128 -22.46 -0.14 1.13
CA GLU A 128 -23.67 0.53 1.61
C GLU A 128 -23.60 0.87 3.12
N ILE A 129 -23.02 -0.02 3.92
CA ILE A 129 -22.80 0.20 5.36
C ILE A 129 -21.76 1.32 5.59
N LEU A 130 -20.66 1.31 4.85
CA LEU A 130 -19.62 2.34 4.93
C LEU A 130 -20.17 3.72 4.54
N ASP A 131 -21.00 3.79 3.50
CA ASP A 131 -21.65 5.01 3.03
C ASP A 131 -22.68 5.55 4.04
N ALA A 132 -23.26 4.68 4.87
CA ALA A 132 -24.10 5.07 6.00
C ALA A 132 -23.30 5.62 7.20
N GLY A 133 -21.96 5.65 7.12
CA GLY A 133 -21.09 6.17 8.18
C GLY A 133 -20.64 5.14 9.21
N ILE A 134 -20.99 3.86 9.02
CA ILE A 134 -20.64 2.76 9.93
C ILE A 134 -19.33 2.14 9.46
N SER A 135 -18.35 1.99 10.36
CA SER A 135 -17.06 1.38 10.00
C SER A 135 -17.20 -0.14 9.90
N VAL A 136 -16.43 -0.77 9.00
CA VAL A 136 -16.51 -2.21 8.74
C VAL A 136 -15.14 -2.85 8.91
N ILE A 137 -15.09 -3.95 9.67
CA ILE A 137 -13.95 -4.86 9.69
C ILE A 137 -14.36 -6.13 8.93
N SER A 138 -13.58 -6.48 7.92
CA SER A 138 -13.87 -7.61 7.03
C SER A 138 -12.66 -8.48 6.75
N ALA A 139 -12.89 -9.62 6.10
CA ALA A 139 -11.85 -10.58 5.75
C ALA A 139 -12.04 -11.17 4.34
N ILE A 140 -10.92 -11.39 3.64
CA ILE A 140 -10.88 -11.95 2.29
C ILE A 140 -9.65 -12.85 2.08
N ASN A 141 -9.75 -13.83 1.19
CA ASN A 141 -8.57 -14.55 0.69
C ASN A 141 -8.14 -13.97 -0.66
N ILE A 142 -6.83 -13.99 -0.96
CA ILE A 142 -6.31 -13.48 -2.23
C ILE A 142 -6.91 -14.13 -3.47
N GLN A 143 -7.33 -15.39 -3.35
CA GLN A 143 -7.97 -16.15 -4.44
C GLN A 143 -9.29 -15.53 -4.94
N HIS A 144 -9.89 -14.66 -4.13
CA HIS A 144 -11.13 -13.95 -4.46
C HIS A 144 -10.89 -12.55 -5.01
N ILE A 145 -9.64 -12.09 -5.13
CA ILE A 145 -9.32 -10.79 -5.73
C ILE A 145 -9.31 -10.98 -7.24
N GLU A 146 -10.08 -10.15 -7.96
CA GLU A 146 -10.25 -10.29 -9.42
C GLU A 146 -8.90 -10.24 -10.15
N GLY A 147 -8.05 -9.24 -9.84
CA GLY A 147 -6.74 -9.08 -10.45
C GLY A 147 -5.75 -10.22 -10.21
N LEU A 148 -5.94 -11.04 -9.18
CA LEU A 148 -5.08 -12.18 -8.84
C LEU A 148 -5.67 -13.53 -9.28
N ASN A 149 -6.86 -13.53 -9.87
CA ASN A 149 -7.60 -14.77 -10.15
C ASN A 149 -6.83 -15.70 -11.10
N GLU A 150 -6.29 -15.15 -12.19
CA GLU A 150 -5.57 -15.91 -13.21
C GLU A 150 -4.31 -16.58 -12.62
N GLU A 151 -3.48 -15.81 -11.92
CA GLU A 151 -2.24 -16.31 -11.30
C GLU A 151 -2.54 -17.37 -10.21
N VAL A 152 -3.59 -17.17 -9.40
CA VAL A 152 -4.01 -18.16 -8.42
C VAL A 152 -4.56 -19.44 -9.08
N SER A 153 -5.32 -19.32 -10.16
CA SER A 153 -5.82 -20.46 -10.92
C SER A 153 -4.70 -21.24 -11.60
N GLU A 154 -3.64 -20.58 -12.06
CA GLU A 154 -2.42 -21.25 -12.59
C GLU A 154 -1.69 -22.04 -11.50
N ILE A 155 -1.59 -21.49 -10.29
CA ILE A 155 -0.94 -22.17 -9.15
C ILE A 155 -1.74 -23.40 -8.71
N VAL A 156 -3.06 -23.27 -8.56
CA VAL A 156 -3.90 -24.30 -7.89
C VAL A 156 -4.59 -25.25 -8.87
N GLY A 157 -4.76 -24.83 -10.13
CA GLY A 157 -5.49 -25.57 -11.15
C GLY A 157 -7.01 -25.60 -10.93
N LEU A 158 -7.55 -24.65 -10.16
CA LEU A 158 -8.99 -24.54 -9.87
C LEU A 158 -9.49 -23.12 -10.17
N GLU A 159 -10.68 -23.04 -10.75
CA GLU A 159 -11.35 -21.76 -11.01
C GLU A 159 -12.11 -21.29 -9.76
N VAL A 160 -11.87 -20.04 -9.36
CA VAL A 160 -12.59 -19.40 -8.25
C VAL A 160 -13.72 -18.53 -8.80
N LYS A 161 -14.96 -18.90 -8.46
CA LYS A 161 -16.19 -18.23 -8.93
C LYS A 161 -16.53 -16.98 -8.15
N GLU A 162 -16.24 -16.97 -6.86
CA GLU A 162 -16.54 -15.83 -6.00
C GLU A 162 -15.40 -14.83 -6.04
N ARG A 163 -15.71 -13.62 -6.48
CA ARG A 163 -14.73 -12.58 -6.77
C ARG A 163 -15.14 -11.23 -6.22
N VAL A 164 -14.14 -10.42 -5.92
CA VAL A 164 -14.22 -9.04 -5.46
C VAL A 164 -13.35 -8.18 -6.37
N PRO A 165 -13.90 -7.11 -6.97
CA PRO A 165 -13.11 -6.18 -7.76
C PRO A 165 -12.01 -5.53 -6.92
N ASP A 166 -10.84 -5.33 -7.53
CA ASP A 166 -9.70 -4.66 -6.90
C ASP A 166 -10.10 -3.29 -6.34
N SER A 167 -10.99 -2.56 -7.04
CA SER A 167 -11.52 -1.26 -6.63
C SER A 167 -12.23 -1.26 -5.27
N VAL A 168 -12.67 -2.41 -4.76
CA VAL A 168 -13.24 -2.51 -3.40
C VAL A 168 -12.13 -2.47 -2.35
N LEU A 169 -11.04 -3.20 -2.59
CA LEU A 169 -9.87 -3.17 -1.71
C LEU A 169 -9.14 -1.83 -1.81
N GLU A 170 -9.16 -1.23 -3.02
CA GLU A 170 -9.36 0.19 -3.34
C GLU A 170 -9.68 1.16 -2.21
N GLU A 171 -10.74 0.84 -1.51
CA GLU A 171 -11.37 1.75 -0.56
C GLU A 171 -11.03 1.40 0.90
N ALA A 172 -10.27 0.34 1.13
CA ALA A 172 -9.81 -0.02 2.47
C ALA A 172 -8.85 1.04 3.02
N ASP A 173 -9.21 1.62 4.15
CA ASP A 173 -8.37 2.55 4.92
C ASP A 173 -7.21 1.81 5.62
N GLU A 174 -7.41 0.54 5.97
CA GLU A 174 -6.39 -0.29 6.61
C GLU A 174 -6.44 -1.72 6.05
N VAL A 175 -5.27 -2.27 5.72
CA VAL A 175 -5.13 -3.65 5.23
C VAL A 175 -4.13 -4.39 6.09
N VAL A 176 -4.52 -5.56 6.56
CA VAL A 176 -3.69 -6.40 7.45
C VAL A 176 -3.52 -7.79 6.85
N ASN A 177 -2.27 -8.22 6.69
CA ASN A 177 -1.96 -9.57 6.26
C ASN A 177 -2.09 -10.57 7.42
N ILE A 178 -2.82 -11.67 7.20
CA ILE A 178 -2.86 -12.82 8.11
C ILE A 178 -2.18 -14.00 7.44
N ASP A 179 -1.08 -14.42 8.06
CA ASP A 179 -0.17 -15.41 7.51
C ASP A 179 0.10 -16.55 8.50
N LEU A 180 0.44 -17.72 7.96
CA LEU A 180 0.86 -18.91 8.69
C LEU A 180 1.87 -19.68 7.86
N THR A 181 2.72 -20.48 8.52
CA THR A 181 3.61 -21.37 7.77
C THR A 181 2.81 -22.48 7.08
N ALA A 182 3.36 -23.02 5.99
CA ALA A 182 2.76 -24.14 5.27
C ALA A 182 2.57 -25.36 6.18
N GLU A 183 3.55 -25.64 7.04
CA GLU A 183 3.51 -26.76 7.99
C GLU A 183 2.35 -26.61 8.98
N GLU A 184 2.18 -25.43 9.58
CA GLU A 184 1.09 -25.17 10.52
C GLU A 184 -0.27 -25.25 9.82
N LEU A 185 -0.38 -24.72 8.61
CA LEU A 185 -1.62 -24.75 7.85
C LEU A 185 -2.02 -26.19 7.48
N ILE A 186 -1.07 -27.00 7.01
CA ILE A 186 -1.29 -28.42 6.70
C ILE A 186 -1.65 -29.19 7.97
N ALA A 187 -0.97 -28.92 9.10
CA ALA A 187 -1.28 -29.56 10.38
C ALA A 187 -2.71 -29.23 10.84
N ARG A 188 -3.15 -27.97 10.68
CA ARG A 188 -4.52 -27.54 10.99
C ARG A 188 -5.54 -28.22 10.08
N LEU A 189 -5.24 -28.37 8.78
CA LEU A 189 -6.11 -29.08 7.85
C LEU A 189 -6.27 -30.56 8.25
N LYS A 190 -5.15 -31.26 8.50
CA LYS A 190 -5.13 -32.67 8.93
C LYS A 190 -5.84 -32.90 10.26
N ALA A 191 -5.80 -31.90 11.16
CA ALA A 191 -6.53 -31.92 12.42
C ALA A 191 -8.04 -31.60 12.27
N GLY A 192 -8.57 -31.44 11.05
CA GLY A 192 -9.98 -31.13 10.79
C GLY A 192 -10.40 -29.72 11.21
N LYS A 193 -9.44 -28.79 11.41
CA LYS A 193 -9.73 -27.42 11.89
C LYS A 193 -10.09 -26.43 10.78
N ILE A 194 -10.08 -26.88 9.52
CA ILE A 194 -10.29 -26.04 8.34
C ILE A 194 -11.45 -26.54 7.48
N TYR A 195 -11.44 -27.84 7.14
CA TYR A 195 -12.51 -28.48 6.37
C TYR A 195 -13.02 -29.74 7.04
N LYS A 196 -14.25 -30.12 6.69
CA LYS A 196 -14.82 -31.43 7.04
C LYS A 196 -13.96 -32.56 6.43
N PRO A 197 -13.87 -33.73 7.08
CA PRO A 197 -12.98 -34.82 6.67
C PRO A 197 -13.08 -35.21 5.19
N GLU A 198 -14.30 -35.19 4.63
CA GLU A 198 -14.59 -35.52 3.22
C GLU A 198 -13.86 -34.63 2.21
N LYS A 199 -13.58 -33.36 2.56
CA LYS A 199 -12.92 -32.38 1.68
C LYS A 199 -11.42 -32.25 1.94
N VAL A 200 -10.89 -32.92 2.97
CA VAL A 200 -9.47 -32.78 3.38
C VAL A 200 -8.53 -33.29 2.29
N GLN A 201 -8.81 -34.46 1.71
CA GLN A 201 -7.93 -35.05 0.70
C GLN A 201 -7.87 -34.18 -0.57
N THR A 202 -9.04 -33.74 -1.07
CA THR A 202 -9.10 -32.81 -2.21
C THR A 202 -8.39 -31.49 -1.91
N ALA A 203 -8.51 -30.96 -0.69
CA ALA A 203 -7.80 -29.74 -0.31
C ALA A 203 -6.27 -29.93 -0.30
N LEU A 204 -5.77 -31.08 0.19
CA LEU A 204 -4.34 -31.43 0.16
C LEU A 204 -3.81 -31.60 -1.27
N ASP A 205 -4.62 -32.18 -2.16
CA ASP A 205 -4.22 -32.44 -3.54
C ASP A 205 -4.20 -31.17 -4.40
N HIS A 206 -4.87 -30.10 -3.97
CA HIS A 206 -4.91 -28.80 -4.65
C HIS A 206 -4.25 -27.70 -3.80
N PHE A 207 -5.05 -26.88 -3.12
CA PHE A 207 -4.57 -25.66 -2.47
C PHE A 207 -3.52 -25.87 -1.37
N PHE A 208 -3.55 -27.00 -0.64
CA PHE A 208 -2.72 -27.23 0.56
C PHE A 208 -1.43 -28.00 0.28
N ARG A 209 -0.91 -27.93 -0.95
CA ARG A 209 0.46 -28.36 -1.25
C ARG A 209 1.45 -27.30 -0.77
N THR A 210 2.57 -27.73 -0.20
CA THR A 210 3.61 -26.82 0.31
C THR A 210 4.05 -25.81 -0.74
N GLU A 211 4.27 -26.25 -1.98
CA GLU A 211 4.66 -25.38 -3.10
C GLU A 211 3.61 -24.31 -3.40
N HIS A 212 2.33 -24.71 -3.50
CA HIS A 212 1.23 -23.78 -3.74
C HIS A 212 1.06 -22.79 -2.58
N ILE A 213 1.18 -23.24 -1.33
CA ILE A 213 1.08 -22.35 -0.17
C ILE A 213 2.18 -21.29 -0.21
N LEU A 214 3.43 -21.66 -0.56
CA LEU A 214 4.53 -20.70 -0.65
C LEU A 214 4.29 -19.66 -1.74
N GLN A 215 3.78 -20.06 -2.91
CA GLN A 215 3.44 -19.14 -3.99
C GLN A 215 2.27 -18.22 -3.61
N LEU A 216 1.19 -18.77 -3.06
CA LEU A 216 0.06 -17.97 -2.56
C LEU A 216 0.48 -17.01 -1.45
N ARG A 217 1.44 -17.40 -0.59
CA ARG A 217 2.01 -16.52 0.42
C ARG A 217 2.78 -15.35 -0.20
N GLU A 218 3.59 -15.62 -1.22
CA GLU A 218 4.29 -14.58 -1.98
C GLU A 218 3.30 -13.59 -2.60
N LEU A 219 2.22 -14.07 -3.22
CA LEU A 219 1.17 -13.23 -3.78
C LEU A 219 0.46 -12.39 -2.72
N ALA A 220 0.11 -12.98 -1.58
CA ALA A 220 -0.52 -12.24 -0.49
C ALA A 220 0.37 -11.11 0.05
N LEU A 221 1.67 -11.38 0.20
CA LEU A 221 2.61 -10.36 0.66
C LEU A 221 2.82 -9.25 -0.37
N LYS A 222 2.91 -9.59 -1.67
CA LYS A 222 2.98 -8.61 -2.76
C LYS A 222 1.74 -7.72 -2.79
N GLU A 223 0.56 -8.33 -2.71
CA GLU A 223 -0.71 -7.59 -2.75
C GLU A 223 -0.82 -6.61 -1.58
N VAL A 224 -0.53 -7.07 -0.36
CA VAL A 224 -0.55 -6.19 0.81
C VAL A 224 0.49 -5.09 0.69
N ALA A 225 1.70 -5.37 0.20
CA ALA A 225 2.73 -4.36 -0.02
C ALA A 225 2.30 -3.29 -1.03
N LEU A 226 1.75 -3.70 -2.19
CA LEU A 226 1.21 -2.78 -3.20
C LEU A 226 0.10 -1.89 -2.63
N ARG A 227 -0.72 -2.44 -1.74
CA ARG A 227 -1.83 -1.71 -1.13
C ARG A 227 -1.38 -0.70 -0.09
N VAL A 228 -0.42 -1.08 0.75
CA VAL A 228 0.22 -0.16 1.71
C VAL A 228 0.93 0.98 0.97
N GLU A 229 1.62 0.69 -0.14
CA GLU A 229 2.26 1.71 -0.98
C GLU A 229 1.23 2.71 -1.51
N LYS A 230 0.11 2.25 -2.09
CA LYS A 230 -0.99 3.11 -2.55
C LYS A 230 -1.63 3.93 -1.42
N GLN A 231 -1.74 3.38 -0.20
CA GLN A 231 -2.23 4.11 0.96
C GLN A 231 -1.27 5.22 1.38
N VAL A 232 0.04 4.96 1.35
CA VAL A 232 1.04 5.99 1.61
C VAL A 232 0.99 7.08 0.54
N GLU A 233 0.84 6.73 -0.74
CA GLU A 233 0.73 7.71 -1.83
C GLU A 233 -0.54 8.59 -1.73
N SER A 234 -1.69 7.99 -1.41
CA SER A 234 -2.98 8.70 -1.27
C SER A 234 -3.11 9.48 0.04
N GLY A 235 -2.46 9.02 1.11
CA GLY A 235 -2.38 9.67 2.42
C GLY A 235 -1.45 10.89 2.48
N LEU A 236 -0.80 11.28 1.38
CA LEU A 236 0.03 12.50 1.28
C LEU A 236 -0.80 13.80 1.25
N SER A 237 -1.69 13.97 2.24
CA SER A 237 -2.15 15.28 2.71
C SER A 237 -1.57 15.52 4.12
N ASP A 238 -0.60 16.44 4.18
CA ASP A 238 -0.09 17.13 5.38
C ASP A 238 0.56 16.34 6.54
N GLY A 239 1.57 15.51 6.24
CA GLY A 239 2.50 14.98 7.25
C GLY A 239 3.98 15.05 6.83
N PRO A 240 4.92 15.52 7.67
CA PRO A 240 6.34 15.68 7.31
C PRO A 240 7.16 14.38 7.30
N SER A 241 6.58 13.20 7.59
CA SER A 241 7.37 12.03 8.01
C SER A 241 7.48 10.85 7.02
N PHE A 242 6.81 10.89 5.86
CA PHE A 242 6.94 9.84 4.84
C PHE A 242 7.00 10.43 3.42
N ARG A 243 7.96 11.32 3.18
CA ARG A 243 8.28 11.72 1.80
C ARG A 243 9.12 10.62 1.17
N HIS A 244 8.59 9.93 0.16
CA HIS A 244 9.41 9.07 -0.70
C HIS A 244 10.61 9.87 -1.19
N GLU A 245 11.83 9.42 -0.89
CA GLU A 245 13.02 10.13 -1.30
C GLU A 245 13.04 10.23 -2.83
N LYS A 246 13.13 11.43 -3.38
CA LYS A 246 13.23 11.65 -4.83
C LYS A 246 14.44 12.52 -5.11
N PHE A 247 15.39 11.95 -5.83
CA PHE A 247 16.71 12.53 -5.99
C PHE A 247 16.82 13.41 -7.25
N LEU A 248 17.43 14.58 -7.09
CA LEU A 248 17.77 15.49 -8.19
C LEU A 248 19.29 15.66 -8.29
N ALA A 249 19.92 15.10 -9.30
CA ALA A 249 21.33 15.32 -9.60
C ALA A 249 21.52 16.62 -10.40
N CYS A 250 22.06 17.66 -9.76
CA CYS A 250 22.38 18.92 -10.43
C CYS A 250 23.77 18.85 -11.07
N ILE A 251 23.82 18.83 -12.40
CA ILE A 251 25.07 18.69 -13.16
C ILE A 251 25.51 19.99 -13.81
N SER A 252 26.82 20.07 -14.09
CA SER A 252 27.45 21.15 -14.87
C SER A 252 27.95 20.62 -16.21
N SER A 253 28.48 21.49 -17.07
CA SER A 253 29.10 21.16 -18.35
C SER A 253 30.50 20.52 -18.25
N ALA A 254 30.97 20.22 -17.03
CA ALA A 254 32.30 19.64 -16.80
C ALA A 254 32.41 18.16 -17.22
N GLU A 255 33.61 17.70 -17.56
CA GLU A 255 33.85 16.33 -18.05
C GLU A 255 33.66 15.24 -16.98
N LYS A 256 34.33 15.35 -15.82
CA LYS A 256 34.50 14.20 -14.90
C LYS A 256 33.52 14.19 -13.72
N THR A 257 33.24 15.34 -13.12
CA THR A 257 32.42 15.45 -11.91
C THR A 257 30.96 15.01 -12.13
N PRO A 258 30.25 15.45 -13.19
CA PRO A 258 28.86 15.04 -13.44
C PRO A 258 28.69 13.53 -13.60
N ARG A 259 29.63 12.88 -14.31
CA ARG A 259 29.58 11.44 -14.57
C ARG A 259 29.64 10.60 -13.29
N ARG A 260 30.41 11.06 -12.29
CA ARG A 260 30.46 10.42 -10.96
C ARG A 260 29.20 10.71 -10.16
N LEU A 261 28.71 11.94 -10.21
CA LEU A 261 27.50 12.36 -9.52
C LEU A 261 26.29 11.52 -9.99
N ILE A 262 26.06 11.44 -11.30
CA ILE A 262 24.94 10.68 -11.90
C ILE A 262 24.97 9.21 -11.41
N ARG A 263 26.13 8.55 -11.46
CA ARG A 263 26.24 7.15 -11.00
C ARG A 263 25.99 6.99 -9.51
N LYS A 264 26.44 7.92 -8.67
CA LYS A 264 26.19 7.87 -7.23
C LYS A 264 24.71 8.10 -6.92
N VAL A 265 24.09 9.06 -7.59
CA VAL A 265 22.67 9.35 -7.43
C VAL A 265 21.82 8.18 -7.93
N ALA A 266 22.15 7.59 -9.06
CA ALA A 266 21.48 6.37 -9.54
C ALA A 266 21.56 5.23 -8.51
N ARG A 267 22.74 5.00 -7.90
CA ARG A 267 22.89 4.00 -6.83
C ARG A 267 22.08 4.31 -5.57
N LEU A 268 21.97 5.59 -5.20
CA LEU A 268 21.12 6.01 -4.10
C LEU A 268 19.65 5.76 -4.46
N ALA A 269 19.23 6.19 -5.65
CA ALA A 269 17.88 5.97 -6.14
C ALA A 269 17.50 4.48 -6.14
N THR A 270 18.37 3.59 -6.63
CA THR A 270 18.17 2.13 -6.54
C THR A 270 18.10 1.61 -5.10
N ARG A 271 18.87 2.16 -4.17
CA ARG A 271 18.84 1.74 -2.75
C ARG A 271 17.52 2.11 -2.07
N TYR A 272 16.95 3.24 -2.43
CA TYR A 272 15.70 3.76 -1.89
C TYR A 272 14.48 3.41 -2.77
N ASP A 273 14.67 2.48 -3.72
CA ASP A 273 13.66 2.04 -4.70
C ASP A 273 12.86 3.19 -5.34
N THR A 274 13.57 4.24 -5.75
CA THR A 274 12.99 5.47 -6.26
C THR A 274 13.61 5.89 -7.59
N LYS A 275 12.94 6.81 -8.28
CA LYS A 275 13.44 7.43 -9.51
C LYS A 275 14.29 8.65 -9.19
N PHE A 276 15.24 8.94 -10.08
CA PHE A 276 16.03 10.17 -10.01
C PHE A 276 15.92 10.96 -11.30
N ALA A 277 16.18 12.26 -11.21
CA ALA A 277 16.34 13.12 -12.38
C ALA A 277 17.70 13.80 -12.38
N VAL A 278 18.15 14.19 -13.57
CA VAL A 278 19.36 14.94 -13.80
C VAL A 278 18.98 16.32 -14.33
N LEU A 279 19.29 17.36 -13.55
CA LEU A 279 19.03 18.74 -13.92
C LEU A 279 20.30 19.40 -14.47
N TYR A 280 20.18 19.96 -15.68
CA TYR A 280 21.13 20.89 -16.23
C TYR A 280 20.48 22.28 -16.36
N VAL A 281 21.09 23.28 -15.69
CA VAL A 281 20.66 24.69 -15.81
C VAL A 281 21.61 25.41 -16.76
N GLN A 282 21.11 25.72 -17.95
CA GLN A 282 21.86 26.48 -18.95
C GLN A 282 21.88 27.96 -18.59
N THR A 283 23.07 28.51 -18.36
CA THR A 283 23.27 29.93 -18.07
C THR A 283 23.53 30.73 -19.37
N PRO A 284 23.31 32.06 -19.42
CA PRO A 284 23.58 32.84 -20.65
C PRO A 284 25.05 32.89 -21.09
N LYS A 285 25.98 32.54 -20.20
CA LYS A 285 27.41 32.38 -20.54
C LYS A 285 27.69 31.03 -21.24
N GLU A 286 26.72 30.12 -21.15
CA GLU A 286 26.72 28.78 -21.73
C GLU A 286 25.55 28.64 -22.74
N SER A 287 25.23 29.71 -23.48
CA SER A 287 24.32 29.57 -24.62
C SER A 287 24.91 28.59 -25.65
N THR A 288 24.07 27.94 -26.44
CA THR A 288 24.45 26.94 -27.47
C THR A 288 25.57 27.44 -28.38
N ASP A 289 25.59 28.73 -28.69
CA ASP A 289 26.62 29.35 -29.56
C ASP A 289 27.92 29.73 -28.83
N ARG A 290 27.97 29.59 -27.50
CA ARG A 290 29.07 30.05 -26.64
C ARG A 290 29.71 28.94 -25.79
N ILE A 291 29.09 27.77 -25.69
CA ILE A 291 29.70 26.60 -25.03
C ILE A 291 30.79 26.02 -25.95
N PRO A 292 32.01 25.76 -25.46
CA PRO A 292 33.03 25.02 -26.21
C PRO A 292 32.51 23.66 -26.70
N LEU A 293 32.79 23.29 -27.95
CA LEU A 293 32.29 22.05 -28.57
C LEU A 293 32.55 20.78 -27.74
N ALA A 294 33.70 20.72 -27.05
CA ALA A 294 34.04 19.64 -26.12
C ALA A 294 33.04 19.51 -24.96
N ASN A 295 32.61 20.63 -24.38
CA ASN A 295 31.65 20.67 -23.28
C ASN A 295 30.25 20.25 -23.71
N GLN A 296 29.84 20.59 -24.93
CA GLN A 296 28.57 20.09 -25.50
C GLN A 296 28.60 18.57 -25.63
N ARG A 297 29.69 18.01 -26.14
CA ARG A 297 29.88 16.55 -26.24
C ARG A 297 29.86 15.88 -24.86
N TYR A 298 30.48 16.47 -23.85
CA TYR A 298 30.41 15.92 -22.48
C TYR A 298 28.99 15.93 -21.93
N LEU A 299 28.26 17.02 -22.13
CA LEU A 299 26.88 17.16 -21.66
C LEU A 299 25.94 16.12 -22.30
N LEU A 300 26.04 15.90 -23.62
CA LEU A 300 25.27 14.86 -24.31
C LEU A 300 25.58 13.46 -23.76
N ASN A 301 26.85 13.16 -23.47
CA ASN A 301 27.23 11.89 -22.85
C ASN A 301 26.68 11.73 -21.43
N HIS A 302 26.56 12.83 -20.66
CA HIS A 302 25.95 12.82 -19.33
C HIS A 302 24.45 12.57 -19.40
N PHE A 303 23.75 13.18 -20.36
CA PHE A 303 22.32 12.92 -20.59
C PHE A 303 22.07 11.47 -21.01
N LYS A 304 22.89 10.95 -21.94
CA LYS A 304 22.82 9.54 -22.35
C LYS A 304 23.02 8.61 -21.14
N LEU A 305 24.02 8.87 -20.32
CA LEU A 305 24.28 8.09 -19.10
C LEU A 305 23.11 8.16 -18.10
N ALA A 306 22.48 9.33 -17.95
CA ALA A 306 21.31 9.47 -17.08
C ALA A 306 20.16 8.57 -17.55
N SER A 307 19.85 8.62 -18.84
CA SER A 307 18.79 7.79 -19.43
C SER A 307 19.10 6.30 -19.39
N GLU A 308 20.36 5.89 -19.65
CA GLU A 308 20.81 4.49 -19.54
C GLU A 308 20.66 3.93 -18.12
N LEU A 309 20.75 4.79 -17.11
CA LEU A 309 20.57 4.42 -15.70
C LEU A 309 19.12 4.59 -15.22
N GLY A 310 18.16 4.86 -16.12
CA GLY A 310 16.74 5.01 -15.79
C GLY A 310 16.36 6.38 -15.21
N GLY A 311 17.23 7.39 -15.33
CA GLY A 311 16.98 8.74 -14.86
C GLY A 311 16.35 9.65 -15.91
N GLU A 312 15.48 10.56 -15.47
CA GLU A 312 14.88 11.60 -16.30
C GLU A 312 15.88 12.76 -16.52
N VAL A 313 15.94 13.34 -17.73
CA VAL A 313 16.80 14.49 -18.02
C VAL A 313 15.96 15.76 -18.10
N ILE A 314 16.25 16.73 -17.22
CA ILE A 314 15.58 18.02 -17.15
C ILE A 314 16.57 19.12 -17.55
N GLN A 315 16.19 19.94 -18.53
CA GLN A 315 16.99 21.07 -19.00
C GLN A 315 16.21 22.37 -18.81
N VAL A 316 16.82 23.34 -18.13
CA VAL A 316 16.20 24.65 -17.84
C VAL A 316 17.16 25.77 -18.21
N GLN A 317 16.65 26.82 -18.85
CA GLN A 317 17.42 28.03 -19.12
C GLN A 317 17.17 29.05 -18.00
N SER A 318 18.23 29.49 -17.30
CA SER A 318 18.10 30.52 -16.27
C SER A 318 19.40 31.26 -15.98
N ARG A 319 19.25 32.54 -15.62
CA ARG A 319 20.34 33.39 -15.08
C ARG A 319 20.64 33.06 -13.62
N HIS A 320 19.65 32.55 -12.89
CA HIS A 320 19.69 32.33 -11.45
C HIS A 320 19.59 30.83 -11.15
N VAL A 321 20.74 30.16 -11.17
CA VAL A 321 20.84 28.70 -10.97
C VAL A 321 20.15 28.21 -9.68
N PRO A 322 20.34 28.84 -8.49
CA PRO A 322 19.67 28.36 -7.29
C PRO A 322 18.14 28.45 -7.34
N GLU A 323 17.59 29.46 -8.03
CA GLU A 323 16.14 29.62 -8.18
C GLU A 323 15.57 28.57 -9.12
N ALA A 324 16.22 28.35 -10.26
CA ALA A 324 15.82 27.30 -11.18
C ALA A 324 15.84 25.90 -10.54
N ILE A 325 16.84 25.61 -9.69
CA ILE A 325 16.89 24.34 -8.95
C ILE A 325 15.69 24.23 -8.01
N VAL A 326 15.40 25.29 -7.23
CA VAL A 326 14.26 25.30 -6.29
C VAL A 326 12.93 25.13 -7.01
N ASP A 327 12.72 25.82 -8.14
CA ASP A 327 11.50 25.71 -8.93
C ASP A 327 11.30 24.29 -9.49
N VAL A 328 12.37 23.67 -9.98
CA VAL A 328 12.34 22.27 -10.44
C VAL A 328 12.08 21.33 -9.27
N CYS A 329 12.68 21.57 -8.11
CA CYS A 329 12.44 20.76 -6.92
C CYS A 329 10.97 20.82 -6.48
N ALA A 330 10.39 22.02 -6.45
CA ALA A 330 8.99 22.23 -6.07
C ALA A 330 8.03 21.58 -7.08
N LYS A 331 8.24 21.80 -8.38
CA LYS A 331 7.37 21.23 -9.44
C LYS A 331 7.49 19.70 -9.53
N GLY A 332 8.70 19.18 -9.41
CA GLY A 332 8.99 17.76 -9.51
C GLY A 332 8.86 16.97 -8.21
N LYS A 333 8.49 17.65 -7.10
CA LYS A 333 8.44 17.10 -5.74
C LYS A 333 9.74 16.37 -5.34
N PHE A 334 10.90 16.95 -5.67
CA PHE A 334 12.20 16.38 -5.29
C PHE A 334 12.49 16.66 -3.81
N THR A 335 12.92 15.64 -3.07
CA THR A 335 13.22 15.74 -1.63
C THR A 335 14.69 15.93 -1.35
N THR A 336 15.56 15.47 -2.26
CA THR A 336 17.00 15.42 -2.04
C THR A 336 17.74 15.93 -3.28
N VAL A 337 18.45 17.04 -3.13
CA VAL A 337 19.29 17.63 -4.18
C VAL A 337 20.72 17.15 -4.00
N CYS A 338 21.27 16.54 -5.04
CA CYS A 338 22.65 16.09 -5.08
C CYS A 338 23.49 16.99 -5.99
N VAL A 339 24.57 17.53 -5.45
CA VAL A 339 25.49 18.43 -6.15
C VAL A 339 26.92 17.89 -6.07
N GLY A 340 27.69 18.09 -7.14
CA GLY A 340 29.12 17.76 -7.15
C GLY A 340 29.92 18.73 -6.28
N LYS A 341 31.00 18.23 -5.65
CA LYS A 341 31.96 19.08 -4.93
C LYS A 341 32.56 20.13 -5.89
N PRO A 342 32.61 21.42 -5.50
CA PRO A 342 33.21 22.46 -6.36
C PRO A 342 34.70 22.19 -6.58
N SER A 343 35.20 22.48 -7.79
CA SER A 343 36.63 22.37 -8.09
C SER A 343 37.43 23.47 -7.38
N PHE A 344 38.52 23.06 -6.73
CA PHE A 344 39.41 23.93 -5.95
C PHE A 344 40.23 24.84 -6.86
N SER A 345 39.68 25.99 -7.23
CA SER A 345 40.47 27.15 -7.68
C SER A 345 40.11 28.34 -6.79
N PHE A 346 41.12 29.04 -6.26
CA PHE A 346 40.97 30.05 -5.20
C PHE A 346 39.93 31.15 -5.56
N TRP A 347 39.82 31.50 -6.84
CA TRP A 347 38.88 32.51 -7.35
C TRP A 347 37.45 31.96 -7.62
N SER A 348 37.28 30.66 -7.86
CA SER A 348 35.95 30.04 -8.05
C SER A 348 35.25 29.72 -6.73
N LEU A 349 35.98 29.71 -5.62
CA LEU A 349 35.48 29.40 -4.27
C LEU A 349 34.52 30.47 -3.74
N MET A 350 34.83 31.77 -3.87
CA MET A 350 33.94 32.82 -3.32
C MET A 350 32.56 32.85 -4.00
N GLY A 351 32.53 32.70 -5.34
CA GLY A 351 31.28 32.69 -6.11
C GLY A 351 30.47 31.38 -6.00
N SER A 352 31.13 30.25 -5.75
CA SER A 352 30.45 28.98 -5.46
C SER A 352 29.89 28.96 -4.04
N LEU A 353 30.66 29.40 -3.03
CA LEU A 353 30.21 29.52 -1.63
C LEU A 353 28.94 30.38 -1.48
N ARG A 354 28.87 31.51 -2.18
CA ARG A 354 27.67 32.37 -2.17
C ARG A 354 26.46 31.68 -2.80
N ARG A 355 26.64 30.93 -3.90
CA ARG A 355 25.58 30.14 -4.55
C ARG A 355 25.11 28.99 -3.68
N TYR A 356 26.02 28.24 -3.05
CA TYR A 356 25.68 27.16 -2.11
C TYR A 356 24.94 27.68 -0.87
N ARG A 357 25.42 28.77 -0.26
CA ARG A 357 24.71 29.40 0.88
C ARG A 357 23.30 29.85 0.49
N THR A 358 23.13 30.39 -0.71
CA THR A 358 21.81 30.80 -1.22
C THR A 358 20.92 29.58 -1.47
N LEU A 359 21.47 28.49 -2.02
CA LEU A 359 20.74 27.25 -2.25
C LEU A 359 20.27 26.61 -0.94
N VAL A 360 21.16 26.45 0.05
CA VAL A 360 20.81 25.90 1.37
C VAL A 360 19.72 26.73 2.06
N ARG A 361 19.85 28.07 2.02
CA ARG A 361 18.83 28.98 2.59
C ARG A 361 17.47 28.87 1.91
N LYS A 362 17.42 28.56 0.61
CA LYS A 362 16.16 28.42 -0.14
C LYS A 362 15.56 27.02 -0.10
N LEU A 363 16.38 25.97 0.10
CA LEU A 363 15.92 24.58 0.23
C LEU A 363 15.44 24.25 1.64
N SER A 364 16.02 24.86 2.67
CA SER A 364 15.66 24.61 4.08
C SER A 364 14.17 24.87 4.41
N PRO A 365 13.52 25.95 3.94
CA PRO A 365 12.08 26.17 4.16
C PRO A 365 11.17 25.15 3.47
N LEU A 366 11.67 24.45 2.45
CA LEU A 366 10.94 23.44 1.69
C LEU A 366 11.18 22.01 2.24
N SER A 367 12.00 21.89 3.29
CA SER A 367 12.49 20.62 3.83
C SER A 367 13.09 19.71 2.74
N ILE A 368 13.94 20.30 1.88
CA ILE A 368 14.68 19.59 0.85
C ILE A 368 16.13 19.47 1.30
N ASP A 369 16.64 18.23 1.34
CA ASP A 369 18.00 17.94 1.74
C ASP A 369 19.00 18.23 0.63
N LEU A 370 20.20 18.69 1.01
CA LEU A 370 21.30 18.96 0.08
C LEU A 370 22.48 18.03 0.39
N ILE A 371 22.76 17.11 -0.52
CA ILE A 371 23.89 16.18 -0.44
C ILE A 371 25.01 16.64 -1.39
N ILE A 372 26.20 16.83 -0.84
CA ILE A 372 27.40 17.15 -1.63
C ILE A 372 28.21 15.87 -1.82
N LEU A 373 28.35 15.44 -3.08
CA LEU A 373 29.04 14.21 -3.42
C LEU A 373 30.42 14.50 -4.05
N SER A 374 31.45 13.84 -3.52
CA SER A 374 32.86 13.95 -3.96
C SER A 374 33.23 12.99 -5.08
#